data_AF-A0A947IF74-F1
#
_entry.id   AF-A0A947IF74-F1
#
_cell.length_a   1.000
_cell.length_b   1.000
_cell.length_c   1.000
_cell.angle_alpha   90.00
_cell.angle_beta   90.00
_cell.angle_gamma   90.00
#
_symmetry.space_group_name_H-M   'P 1'
#
loop_
_entity.id
_entity.type
_entity.pdbx_description
1 polymer ?
#
loop_
_entity_poly.entity_id
_entity_poly.type
_entity_poly.pdbx_seq_one_letter_code
_entity_poly.pdbx_strand_id
1 'polypeptide(L)'
;MIPKECKRLAEVDFPIAVVSKHAAREKSIRHGHPSTLHLWWARRPLAACRAMLLGLLLPDPCDPYCPGDFKKEARRILLDMNGHPRGWERDIQSDEGLRKILLKFIGDFSDWDNSANPVYLDVGRGLVKAAHPEETPLVVDPFAGGGSIPLEALRLGCEAFASDLNPVACLILKVMLEDIPRHGSELAEELRHVGAEIKKEAEKELAEFYPKDPGGATPIAYLWARTVNCESPNCGAEIPLMRSFWLCKKANRRRALRHKVLRMEGDLPRVEFEIFEPESEKEIPGGTVSRARATCLCCGAVLSPERVRAQLSEQRGGADTVFDGNGKRIGGARLLAVVTLRPGETGRHYRLPTSSDYQAVWKAQKRLQEILDAWVREGRKGLCPVPDEPLPPIGTLGFRVQRYGMLKWGDLFTTRQKLSLATIGRCAHRENVSDSIV
;
A
#
# COMPACT_ATOMS: atom_id res chain seq x y z
N MET A 1 -20.90 -35.33 16.74
CA MET A 1 -19.89 -35.08 15.68
C MET A 1 -20.54 -35.26 14.32
N ILE A 2 -20.19 -34.45 13.32
CA ILE A 2 -20.76 -34.56 11.97
C ILE A 2 -20.14 -35.77 11.25
N PRO A 3 -20.95 -36.72 10.74
CA PRO A 3 -20.43 -37.87 10.01
C PRO A 3 -19.58 -37.45 8.81
N LYS A 4 -18.60 -38.28 8.44
CA LYS A 4 -17.70 -38.00 7.30
C LYS A 4 -18.47 -37.95 5.98
N GLU A 5 -19.54 -38.72 5.89
CA GLU A 5 -20.43 -38.87 4.75
C GLU A 5 -21.39 -37.68 4.59
N CYS A 6 -21.62 -36.93 5.68
CA CYS A 6 -22.49 -35.75 5.66
C CYS A 6 -21.80 -34.61 4.91
N LYS A 7 -22.42 -34.18 3.81
CA LYS A 7 -21.95 -33.01 3.08
C LYS A 7 -22.01 -31.74 3.92
N ARG A 8 -21.10 -30.82 3.64
CA ARG A 8 -21.08 -29.45 4.13
C ARG A 8 -21.88 -28.56 3.21
N LEU A 9 -22.36 -27.42 3.73
CA LEU A 9 -23.12 -26.47 2.91
C LEU A 9 -22.35 -26.08 1.65
N ALA A 10 -21.06 -25.75 1.76
CA ALA A 10 -20.21 -25.34 0.64
C ALA A 10 -20.00 -26.42 -0.45
N GLU A 11 -20.29 -27.68 -0.16
CA GLU A 11 -20.22 -28.78 -1.14
C GLU A 11 -21.51 -28.92 -1.96
N VAL A 12 -22.60 -28.27 -1.53
CA VAL A 12 -23.93 -28.37 -2.14
C VAL A 12 -24.36 -27.03 -2.75
N ASP A 13 -24.20 -25.94 -2.01
CA ASP A 13 -24.57 -24.59 -2.46
C ASP A 13 -23.77 -23.52 -1.69
N PHE A 14 -23.66 -22.32 -2.26
CA PHE A 14 -22.96 -21.22 -1.63
C PHE A 14 -23.54 -19.87 -2.11
N PRO A 15 -23.75 -18.88 -1.22
CA PRO A 15 -24.33 -17.57 -1.59
C PRO A 15 -23.33 -16.67 -2.32
N ILE A 16 -22.72 -17.16 -3.41
CA ILE A 16 -21.56 -16.58 -4.08
C ILE A 16 -21.79 -15.14 -4.56
N ALA A 17 -22.97 -14.83 -5.06
CA ALA A 17 -23.29 -13.50 -5.58
C ALA A 17 -23.29 -12.44 -4.45
N VAL A 18 -23.88 -12.77 -3.30
CA VAL A 18 -23.95 -11.89 -2.13
C VAL A 18 -22.55 -11.72 -1.52
N VAL A 19 -21.84 -12.84 -1.29
CA VAL A 19 -20.47 -12.83 -0.74
C VAL A 19 -19.53 -12.04 -1.65
N SER A 20 -19.62 -12.22 -2.98
CA SER A 20 -18.78 -11.49 -3.94
C SER A 20 -19.03 -9.98 -3.90
N LYS A 21 -20.29 -9.57 -3.71
CA LYS A 21 -20.65 -8.15 -3.55
C LYS A 21 -20.01 -7.54 -2.31
N HIS A 22 -20.09 -8.22 -1.16
CA HIS A 22 -19.46 -7.73 0.09
C HIS A 22 -17.92 -7.75 0.00
N ALA A 23 -17.33 -8.81 -0.55
CA ALA A 23 -15.89 -8.91 -0.79
C ALA A 23 -15.36 -7.79 -1.72
N ALA A 24 -16.14 -7.37 -2.72
CA ALA A 24 -15.78 -6.23 -3.57
C ALA A 24 -15.88 -4.90 -2.81
N ARG A 25 -16.91 -4.72 -1.97
CA ARG A 25 -17.11 -3.54 -1.11
C ARG A 25 -15.95 -3.35 -0.13
N GLU A 26 -15.40 -4.41 0.45
CA GLU A 26 -14.28 -4.30 1.41
C GLU A 26 -13.06 -3.55 0.86
N LYS A 27 -12.81 -3.63 -0.45
CA LYS A 27 -11.69 -2.93 -1.10
C LYS A 27 -11.78 -1.40 -1.03
N SER A 28 -12.98 -0.86 -0.78
CA SER A 28 -13.21 0.59 -0.64
C SER A 28 -13.31 1.06 0.81
N ILE A 29 -13.28 0.17 1.80
CA ILE A 29 -13.29 0.56 3.21
C ILE A 29 -11.95 1.19 3.57
N ARG A 30 -11.99 2.39 4.18
CA ARG A 30 -10.80 3.19 4.52
C ARG A 30 -10.57 3.38 6.01
N HIS A 31 -11.51 2.96 6.85
CA HIS A 31 -11.44 3.11 8.30
C HIS A 31 -12.02 1.86 9.00
N GLY A 32 -11.47 1.52 10.17
CA GLY A 32 -12.02 0.47 11.04
C GLY A 32 -11.97 -0.95 10.48
N HIS A 33 -11.14 -1.22 9.47
CA HIS A 33 -11.01 -2.54 8.85
C HIS A 33 -9.56 -3.04 8.92
N PRO A 34 -9.28 -4.33 9.15
CA PRO A 34 -7.90 -4.84 9.29
C PRO A 34 -6.94 -4.47 8.15
N SER A 35 -7.42 -4.30 6.92
CA SER A 35 -6.60 -3.86 5.79
C SER A 35 -6.06 -2.42 5.93
N THR A 36 -6.63 -1.61 6.84
CA THR A 36 -6.18 -0.24 7.12
C THR A 36 -5.05 -0.20 8.15
N LEU A 37 -4.81 -1.30 8.88
CA LEU A 37 -3.66 -1.42 9.79
C LEU A 37 -2.37 -1.63 9.00
N HIS A 38 -2.36 -2.60 8.09
CA HIS A 38 -1.24 -2.84 7.17
C HIS A 38 -1.74 -3.38 5.83
N LEU A 39 -1.24 -2.79 4.73
CA LEU A 39 -1.55 -3.25 3.38
C LEU A 39 -0.73 -4.51 3.06
N TRP A 40 -1.39 -5.67 3.08
CA TRP A 40 -0.80 -6.94 2.64
C TRP A 40 -1.23 -7.26 1.21
N TRP A 41 -0.27 -7.52 0.31
CA TRP A 41 -0.51 -7.62 -1.13
C TRP A 41 -1.44 -8.75 -1.55
N ALA A 42 -1.58 -9.79 -0.73
CA ALA A 42 -2.43 -10.95 -1.00
C ALA A 42 -3.51 -11.17 0.08
N ARG A 43 -3.96 -10.10 0.76
CA ARG A 43 -5.00 -10.24 1.78
C ARG A 43 -6.31 -10.71 1.15
N ARG A 44 -6.83 -11.85 1.62
CA ARG A 44 -8.15 -12.37 1.23
C ARG A 44 -9.25 -11.52 1.87
N PRO A 45 -10.37 -11.23 1.17
CA PRO A 45 -11.51 -10.52 1.76
C PRO A 45 -12.05 -11.28 2.98
N LEU A 46 -12.34 -10.57 4.07
CA LEU A 46 -12.87 -11.16 5.29
C LEU A 46 -14.28 -11.73 5.07
N ALA A 47 -15.09 -11.04 4.27
CA ALA A 47 -16.39 -11.51 3.80
C ALA A 47 -16.33 -12.92 3.21
N ALA A 48 -15.35 -13.16 2.33
CA ALA A 48 -15.17 -14.46 1.68
C ALA A 48 -14.66 -15.52 2.67
N CYS A 49 -13.69 -15.17 3.51
CA CYS A 49 -13.14 -16.07 4.53
C CYS A 49 -14.22 -16.52 5.52
N ARG A 50 -14.98 -15.59 6.10
CA ARG A 50 -16.08 -15.87 7.04
C ARG A 50 -17.14 -16.76 6.44
N ALA A 51 -17.61 -16.39 5.23
CA ALA A 51 -18.67 -17.13 4.57
C ALA A 51 -18.23 -18.56 4.22
N MET A 52 -17.00 -18.71 3.72
CA MET A 52 -16.44 -20.02 3.40
C MET A 52 -16.23 -20.88 4.66
N LEU A 53 -15.73 -20.29 5.75
CA LEU A 53 -15.60 -20.99 7.03
C LEU A 53 -16.95 -21.55 7.50
N LEU A 54 -18.01 -20.74 7.51
CA LEU A 54 -19.35 -21.25 7.85
C LEU A 54 -19.84 -22.30 6.87
N GLY A 55 -19.62 -22.11 5.56
CA GLY A 55 -20.00 -23.09 4.55
C GLY A 55 -19.31 -24.45 4.72
N LEU A 56 -18.07 -24.47 5.22
CA LEU A 56 -17.29 -25.69 5.47
C LEU A 56 -17.55 -26.30 6.85
N LEU A 57 -17.82 -25.47 7.86
CA LEU A 57 -18.02 -25.92 9.24
C LEU A 57 -19.42 -26.49 9.48
N LEU A 58 -20.44 -26.00 8.76
CA LEU A 58 -21.83 -26.39 8.95
C LEU A 58 -22.22 -27.55 8.02
N PRO A 59 -22.90 -28.59 8.54
CA PRO A 59 -23.43 -29.67 7.73
C PRO A 59 -24.64 -29.18 6.93
N ASP A 60 -24.87 -29.79 5.78
CA ASP A 60 -26.03 -29.51 4.96
C ASP A 60 -27.30 -30.14 5.56
N PRO A 61 -28.35 -29.38 5.91
CA PRO A 61 -29.55 -29.92 6.54
C PRO A 61 -30.31 -30.98 5.74
N CYS A 62 -30.29 -30.96 4.40
CA CYS A 62 -31.00 -31.98 3.61
C CYS A 62 -30.13 -33.22 3.32
N ASP A 63 -28.88 -33.25 3.78
CA ASP A 63 -28.09 -34.46 3.68
C ASP A 63 -28.66 -35.53 4.64
N PRO A 64 -28.86 -36.79 4.20
CA PRO A 64 -29.37 -37.85 5.06
C PRO A 64 -28.53 -38.12 6.31
N TYR A 65 -27.22 -37.81 6.28
CA TYR A 65 -26.31 -37.98 7.40
C TYR A 65 -26.21 -36.75 8.31
N CYS A 66 -26.97 -35.69 8.04
CA CYS A 66 -26.95 -34.48 8.85
C CYS A 66 -27.53 -34.74 10.26
N PRO A 67 -26.77 -34.44 11.34
CA PRO A 67 -27.22 -34.73 12.71
C PRO A 67 -28.54 -34.05 13.06
N GLY A 68 -29.51 -34.82 13.57
CA GLY A 68 -30.82 -34.29 13.98
C GLY A 68 -30.74 -33.21 15.05
N ASP A 69 -29.81 -33.36 16.01
CA ASP A 69 -29.58 -32.39 17.07
C ASP A 69 -29.07 -31.06 16.53
N PHE A 70 -28.17 -31.08 15.53
CA PHE A 70 -27.74 -29.87 14.85
C PHE A 70 -28.93 -29.17 14.19
N LYS A 71 -29.77 -29.91 13.45
CA LYS A 71 -30.94 -29.31 12.80
C LYS A 71 -31.87 -28.65 13.83
N LYS A 72 -32.17 -29.33 14.93
CA LYS A 72 -33.02 -28.81 16.01
C LYS A 72 -32.45 -27.51 16.59
N GLU A 73 -31.16 -27.52 16.92
CA GLU A 73 -30.52 -26.39 17.56
C GLU A 73 -30.30 -25.21 16.60
N ALA A 74 -29.92 -25.47 15.35
CA ALA A 74 -29.79 -24.44 14.32
C ALA A 74 -31.12 -23.70 14.08
N ARG A 75 -32.26 -24.42 14.06
CA ARG A 75 -33.58 -23.79 13.96
C ARG A 75 -33.84 -22.85 15.11
N ARG A 76 -33.56 -23.29 16.34
CA ARG A 76 -33.73 -22.48 17.56
C ARG A 76 -32.89 -21.21 17.50
N ILE A 77 -31.59 -21.34 17.23
CA ILE A 77 -30.64 -20.21 17.17
C ILE A 77 -31.07 -19.17 16.12
N LEU A 78 -31.49 -19.61 14.94
CA LEU A 78 -31.89 -18.72 13.85
C LEU A 78 -33.22 -18.00 14.12
N LEU A 79 -34.17 -18.63 14.82
CA LEU A 79 -35.44 -18.00 15.21
C LEU A 79 -35.28 -17.07 16.41
N ASP A 80 -34.37 -17.38 17.33
CA ASP A 80 -34.05 -16.53 18.49
C ASP A 80 -33.22 -15.30 18.09
N MET A 81 -32.68 -15.27 16.86
CA MET A 81 -31.97 -14.10 16.34
C MET A 81 -32.90 -12.88 16.30
N ASN A 82 -32.57 -11.89 17.13
CA ASN A 82 -33.32 -10.64 17.17
C ASN A 82 -33.27 -9.92 15.81
N GLY A 83 -34.45 -9.62 15.26
CA GLY A 83 -34.57 -9.00 13.94
C GLY A 83 -34.36 -9.93 12.75
N HIS A 84 -34.55 -11.25 12.92
CA HIS A 84 -34.49 -12.18 11.80
C HIS A 84 -35.51 -11.81 10.68
N PRO A 85 -35.17 -12.06 9.40
CA PRO A 85 -36.04 -11.70 8.28
C PRO A 85 -37.43 -12.34 8.34
N ARG A 86 -38.46 -11.56 7.97
CA ARG A 86 -39.86 -12.02 7.88
C ARG A 86 -40.00 -13.28 7.01
N GLY A 87 -40.73 -14.27 7.51
CA GLY A 87 -41.05 -15.50 6.80
C GLY A 87 -40.08 -16.65 7.08
N TRP A 88 -39.03 -16.42 7.88
CA TRP A 88 -38.16 -17.50 8.36
C TRP A 88 -38.94 -18.52 9.18
N GLU A 89 -39.90 -18.09 9.99
CA GLU A 89 -40.72 -18.96 10.86
C GLU A 89 -41.49 -20.03 10.08
N ARG A 90 -41.94 -19.67 8.87
CA ARG A 90 -42.62 -20.58 7.95
C ARG A 90 -41.63 -21.44 7.17
N ASP A 91 -40.59 -20.81 6.59
CA ASP A 91 -39.66 -21.51 5.70
C ASP A 91 -38.80 -22.53 6.50
N ILE A 92 -38.43 -22.24 7.75
CA ILE A 92 -37.50 -23.07 8.56
C ILE A 92 -38.02 -24.45 8.94
N GLN A 93 -39.32 -24.73 8.73
CA GLN A 93 -39.97 -25.98 9.13
C GLN A 93 -39.45 -27.20 8.34
N SER A 94 -38.99 -27.01 7.11
CA SER A 94 -38.36 -28.08 6.31
C SER A 94 -36.83 -28.02 6.36
N ASP A 95 -36.17 -29.11 5.97
CA ASP A 95 -34.71 -29.13 5.87
C ASP A 95 -34.23 -28.26 4.70
N GLU A 96 -34.95 -28.22 3.57
CA GLU A 96 -34.66 -27.32 2.44
C GLU A 96 -34.76 -25.86 2.85
N GLY A 97 -35.76 -25.52 3.66
CA GLY A 97 -35.94 -24.17 4.16
C GLY A 97 -34.87 -23.78 5.19
N LEU A 98 -34.47 -24.71 6.07
CA LEU A 98 -33.32 -24.51 6.96
C LEU A 98 -32.03 -24.28 6.16
N ARG A 99 -31.75 -25.07 5.12
CA ARG A 99 -30.60 -24.85 4.21
C ARG A 99 -30.64 -23.44 3.61
N LYS A 100 -31.79 -23.05 3.03
CA LYS A 100 -31.97 -21.72 2.41
C LYS A 100 -31.71 -20.59 3.40
N ILE A 101 -32.19 -20.73 4.63
CA ILE A 101 -31.99 -19.73 5.69
C ILE A 101 -30.52 -19.68 6.12
N LEU A 102 -29.85 -20.82 6.30
CA LEU A 102 -28.41 -20.86 6.60
C LEU A 102 -27.59 -20.17 5.51
N LEU A 103 -27.86 -20.45 4.23
CA LEU A 103 -27.18 -19.78 3.11
C LEU A 103 -27.47 -18.27 3.09
N LYS A 104 -28.69 -17.87 3.41
CA LYS A 104 -29.05 -16.45 3.53
C LYS A 104 -28.29 -15.79 4.68
N PHE A 105 -28.24 -16.41 5.86
CA PHE A 105 -27.47 -15.94 6.99
C PHE A 105 -25.98 -15.81 6.66
N ILE A 106 -25.38 -16.82 6.02
CA ILE A 106 -23.97 -16.78 5.56
C ILE A 106 -23.75 -15.58 4.61
N GLY A 107 -24.66 -15.35 3.67
CA GLY A 107 -24.62 -14.20 2.77
C GLY A 107 -24.70 -12.87 3.51
N ASP A 108 -25.69 -12.70 4.40
CA ASP A 108 -25.93 -11.46 5.14
C ASP A 108 -24.78 -11.19 6.14
N PHE A 109 -24.26 -12.23 6.80
CA PHE A 109 -23.14 -12.14 7.74
C PHE A 109 -21.79 -11.93 7.05
N SER A 110 -21.67 -12.18 5.74
CA SER A 110 -20.48 -11.81 4.98
C SER A 110 -20.26 -10.30 4.92
N ASP A 111 -21.29 -9.49 5.18
CA ASP A 111 -21.15 -8.04 5.28
C ASP A 111 -20.29 -7.61 6.47
N TRP A 112 -19.43 -6.62 6.28
CA TRP A 112 -18.51 -6.14 7.32
C TRP A 112 -19.25 -5.56 8.52
N ASP A 113 -20.30 -4.76 8.28
CA ASP A 113 -21.04 -4.07 9.33
C ASP A 113 -21.83 -5.08 10.18
N ASN A 114 -22.48 -6.05 9.53
CA ASN A 114 -23.12 -7.17 10.24
C ASN A 114 -22.11 -8.01 11.01
N SER A 115 -20.89 -8.21 10.49
CA SER A 115 -19.86 -8.96 11.20
C SER A 115 -19.44 -8.35 12.53
N ALA A 116 -19.52 -7.02 12.64
CA ALA A 116 -19.21 -6.29 13.86
C ALA A 116 -20.38 -6.24 14.85
N ASN A 117 -21.57 -6.72 14.45
CA ASN A 117 -22.75 -6.78 15.30
C ASN A 117 -22.72 -8.04 16.19
N PRO A 118 -22.81 -7.90 17.52
CA PRO A 118 -22.84 -9.04 18.45
C PRO A 118 -23.91 -10.09 18.11
N VAL A 119 -25.09 -9.68 17.65
CA VAL A 119 -26.18 -10.61 17.31
C VAL A 119 -25.77 -11.60 16.23
N TYR A 120 -25.14 -11.12 15.16
CA TYR A 120 -24.68 -12.00 14.09
C TYR A 120 -23.48 -12.86 14.52
N LEU A 121 -22.57 -12.30 15.33
CA LEU A 121 -21.44 -13.06 15.89
C LEU A 121 -21.92 -14.22 16.76
N ASP A 122 -22.88 -13.96 17.65
CA ASP A 122 -23.42 -14.96 18.57
C ASP A 122 -24.19 -16.05 17.82
N VAL A 123 -24.97 -15.69 16.79
CA VAL A 123 -25.61 -16.67 15.90
C VAL A 123 -24.57 -17.50 15.16
N GLY A 124 -23.54 -16.87 14.58
CA GLY A 124 -22.47 -17.59 13.89
C GLY A 124 -21.73 -18.58 14.80
N ARG A 125 -21.34 -18.14 16.00
CA ARG A 125 -20.70 -18.98 17.02
C ARG A 125 -21.62 -20.09 17.50
N GLY A 126 -22.89 -19.79 17.74
CA GLY A 126 -23.90 -20.76 18.15
C GLY A 126 -24.08 -21.86 17.09
N LEU A 127 -24.16 -21.49 15.81
CA LEU A 127 -24.26 -22.46 14.71
C LEU A 127 -23.01 -23.36 14.63
N VAL A 128 -21.81 -22.79 14.77
CA VAL A 128 -20.56 -23.58 14.81
C VAL A 128 -20.56 -24.51 16.03
N LYS A 129 -20.96 -24.04 17.21
CA LYS A 129 -21.04 -24.88 18.42
C LYS A 129 -22.09 -25.98 18.30
N ALA A 130 -23.23 -25.72 17.68
CA ALA A 130 -24.26 -26.72 17.41
C ALA A 130 -23.77 -27.80 16.44
N ALA A 131 -22.96 -27.42 15.44
CA ALA A 131 -22.33 -28.33 14.49
C ALA A 131 -21.22 -29.17 15.15
N HIS A 132 -20.51 -28.60 16.12
CA HIS A 132 -19.37 -29.22 16.81
C HIS A 132 -19.54 -29.15 18.34
N PRO A 133 -20.46 -29.94 18.92
CA PRO A 133 -20.82 -29.82 20.35
C PRO A 133 -19.71 -30.31 21.29
N GLU A 134 -18.98 -31.35 20.89
CA GLU A 134 -17.99 -32.02 21.74
C GLU A 134 -16.60 -31.36 21.69
N GLU A 135 -16.23 -30.77 20.55
CA GLU A 135 -14.88 -30.26 20.30
C GLU A 135 -14.95 -28.91 19.58
N THR A 136 -14.06 -27.99 19.93
CA THR A 136 -13.91 -26.73 19.20
C THR A 136 -13.13 -26.99 17.91
N PRO A 137 -13.65 -26.60 16.73
CA PRO A 137 -12.94 -26.82 15.47
C PRO A 137 -11.60 -26.10 15.43
N LEU A 138 -10.55 -26.77 14.96
CA LEU A 138 -9.26 -26.16 14.67
C LEU A 138 -9.16 -25.81 13.18
N VAL A 139 -8.93 -24.53 12.88
CA VAL A 139 -8.68 -24.02 11.53
C VAL A 139 -7.17 -23.81 11.34
N VAL A 140 -6.60 -24.53 10.38
CA VAL A 140 -5.17 -24.44 10.05
C VAL A 140 -4.96 -23.68 8.75
N ASP A 141 -4.23 -22.57 8.80
CA ASP A 141 -3.83 -21.79 7.62
C ASP A 141 -2.29 -21.68 7.56
N PRO A 142 -1.62 -22.56 6.79
CA PRO A 142 -0.17 -22.57 6.73
C PRO A 142 0.44 -21.44 5.87
N PHE A 143 -0.39 -20.64 5.20
CA PHE A 143 -0.01 -19.55 4.31
C PHE A 143 -0.82 -18.28 4.60
N ALA A 144 -0.91 -17.94 5.88
CA ALA A 144 -1.92 -17.03 6.38
C ALA A 144 -1.74 -15.58 5.91
N GLY A 145 -0.52 -15.16 5.58
CA GLY A 145 -0.22 -13.84 5.06
C GLY A 145 -0.77 -12.73 5.96
N GLY A 146 -1.81 -12.04 5.48
CA GLY A 146 -2.48 -10.97 6.23
C GLY A 146 -3.37 -11.44 7.39
N GLY A 147 -3.60 -12.75 7.55
CA GLY A 147 -4.33 -13.33 8.67
C GLY A 147 -5.85 -13.35 8.54
N SER A 148 -6.40 -13.25 7.33
CA SER A 148 -7.87 -13.18 7.14
C SER A 148 -8.61 -14.44 7.60
N ILE A 149 -8.12 -15.63 7.24
CA ILE A 149 -8.74 -16.92 7.62
C ILE A 149 -8.65 -17.15 9.14
N PRO A 150 -7.47 -17.11 9.78
CA PRO A 150 -7.38 -17.34 11.22
C PRO A 150 -8.14 -16.28 12.03
N LEU A 151 -8.19 -15.02 11.58
CA LEU A 151 -9.00 -14.00 12.25
C LEU A 151 -10.49 -14.36 12.27
N GLU A 152 -11.06 -14.68 11.11
CA GLU A 152 -12.48 -15.02 11.02
C GLU A 152 -12.78 -16.35 11.73
N ALA A 153 -11.85 -17.30 11.75
CA ALA A 153 -11.98 -18.53 12.54
C ALA A 153 -12.12 -18.23 14.04
N LEU A 154 -11.21 -17.43 14.60
CA LEU A 154 -11.29 -17.00 16.01
C LEU A 154 -12.60 -16.23 16.30
N ARG A 155 -13.02 -15.36 15.38
CA ARG A 155 -14.30 -14.62 15.53
C ARG A 155 -15.51 -15.55 15.57
N LEU A 156 -15.49 -16.65 14.82
CA LEU A 156 -16.51 -17.70 14.80
C LEU A 156 -16.43 -18.67 16.00
N GLY A 157 -15.47 -18.48 16.91
CA GLY A 157 -15.29 -19.34 18.09
C GLY A 157 -14.54 -20.64 17.80
N CYS A 158 -13.83 -20.72 16.68
CA CYS A 158 -12.90 -21.81 16.39
C CYS A 158 -11.54 -21.56 17.06
N GLU A 159 -10.74 -22.61 17.20
CA GLU A 159 -9.30 -22.47 17.38
C GLU A 159 -8.63 -22.21 16.03
N ALA A 160 -7.49 -21.52 16.03
CA ALA A 160 -6.76 -21.21 14.82
C ALA A 160 -5.26 -21.47 14.98
N PHE A 161 -4.67 -22.14 14.00
CA PHE A 161 -3.22 -22.22 13.80
C PHE A 161 -2.87 -21.53 12.49
N ALA A 162 -2.00 -20.51 12.56
CA ALA A 162 -1.57 -19.75 11.41
C ALA A 162 -0.05 -19.75 11.30
N SER A 163 0.48 -20.00 10.10
CA SER A 163 1.91 -19.84 9.82
C SER A 163 2.13 -19.06 8.54
N ASP A 164 3.30 -18.44 8.44
CA ASP A 164 3.83 -17.85 7.22
C ASP A 164 5.36 -17.88 7.26
N LEU A 165 6.00 -17.88 6.10
CA LEU A 165 7.46 -17.78 6.01
C LEU A 165 7.93 -16.32 6.08
N ASN A 166 7.07 -15.38 5.69
CA ASN A 166 7.42 -13.98 5.64
C ASN A 166 7.37 -13.36 7.06
N PRO A 167 8.48 -12.77 7.57
CA PRO A 167 8.51 -12.21 8.91
C PRO A 167 7.52 -11.04 9.10
N VAL A 168 7.19 -10.31 8.04
CA VAL A 168 6.17 -9.25 8.08
C VAL A 168 4.77 -9.85 8.22
N ALA A 169 4.49 -10.97 7.55
CA ALA A 169 3.23 -11.70 7.75
C ALA A 169 3.13 -12.21 9.19
N CYS A 170 4.19 -12.83 9.71
CA CYS A 170 4.23 -13.30 11.11
C CYS A 170 3.96 -12.17 12.11
N LEU A 171 4.55 -10.99 11.90
CA LEU A 171 4.27 -9.82 12.74
C LEU A 171 2.80 -9.37 12.62
N ILE A 172 2.27 -9.29 11.40
CA ILE A 172 0.84 -8.95 11.19
C ILE A 172 -0.06 -9.95 11.91
N LEU A 173 0.23 -11.26 11.81
CA LEU A 173 -0.54 -12.32 12.48
C LEU A 173 -0.49 -12.15 13.98
N LYS A 174 0.71 -11.97 14.56
CA LYS A 174 0.88 -11.77 16.00
C LYS A 174 0.07 -10.57 16.50
N VAL A 175 0.22 -9.41 15.85
CA VAL A 175 -0.50 -8.20 16.23
C VAL A 175 -2.02 -8.38 16.09
N MET A 176 -2.47 -8.93 14.96
CA MET A 176 -3.89 -9.08 14.65
C MET A 176 -4.61 -10.11 15.52
N LEU A 177 -3.96 -11.24 15.82
CA LEU A 177 -4.59 -12.41 16.43
C LEU A 177 -4.29 -12.51 17.93
N GLU A 178 -3.20 -11.93 18.41
CA GLU A 178 -2.81 -11.97 19.82
C GLU A 178 -2.83 -10.59 20.48
N ASP A 179 -2.07 -9.63 19.96
CA ASP A 179 -1.80 -8.40 20.69
C ASP A 179 -3.03 -7.48 20.75
N ILE A 180 -3.75 -7.31 19.64
CA ILE A 180 -4.99 -6.52 19.61
C ILE A 180 -6.06 -7.13 20.54
N PRO A 181 -6.38 -8.44 20.51
CA PRO A 181 -7.33 -9.02 21.45
C PRO A 181 -6.91 -8.92 22.92
N ARG A 182 -5.60 -8.99 23.23
CA ARG A 182 -5.09 -8.92 24.61
C ARG A 182 -5.10 -7.50 25.18
N HIS A 183 -4.68 -6.51 24.38
CA HIS A 183 -4.41 -5.16 24.86
C HIS A 183 -5.47 -4.13 24.44
N GLY A 184 -6.30 -4.46 23.45
CA GLY A 184 -7.41 -3.61 23.01
C GLY A 184 -6.99 -2.19 22.66
N SER A 185 -7.65 -1.20 23.26
CA SER A 185 -7.42 0.22 23.01
C SER A 185 -6.07 0.72 23.51
N GLU A 186 -5.52 0.12 24.57
CA GLU A 186 -4.25 0.55 25.18
C GLU A 186 -3.09 0.45 24.17
N LEU A 187 -3.01 -0.66 23.43
CA LEU A 187 -2.02 -0.82 22.35
C LEU A 187 -2.14 0.28 21.29
N ALA A 188 -3.36 0.67 20.95
CA ALA A 188 -3.59 1.72 19.96
C ALA A 188 -3.22 3.10 20.49
N GLU A 189 -3.39 3.36 21.79
CA GLU A 189 -2.96 4.58 22.47
C GLU A 189 -1.44 4.67 22.54
N GLU A 190 -0.78 3.58 22.94
CA GLU A 190 0.68 3.50 23.03
C GLU A 190 1.33 3.70 21.66
N LEU A 191 0.81 3.04 20.61
CA LEU A 191 1.30 3.23 19.25
C LEU A 191 1.15 4.68 18.77
N ARG A 192 0.09 5.40 19.19
CA ARG A 192 -0.08 6.83 18.89
C ARG A 192 0.92 7.69 19.66
N HIS A 193 1.22 7.34 20.91
CA HIS A 193 2.18 8.03 21.74
C HIS A 193 3.60 7.92 21.15
N VAL A 194 4.13 6.70 21.03
CA VAL A 194 5.46 6.43 20.44
C VAL A 194 5.55 6.98 19.00
N GLY A 195 4.48 6.82 18.21
CA GLY A 195 4.41 7.37 16.86
C GLY A 195 4.52 8.90 16.82
N ALA A 196 3.97 9.61 17.81
CA ALA A 196 4.08 11.06 17.92
C ALA A 196 5.50 11.50 18.30
N GLU A 197 6.19 10.74 19.14
CA GLU A 197 7.58 11.02 19.54
C GLU A 197 8.57 10.80 18.39
N ILE A 198 8.47 9.65 17.72
CA ILE A 198 9.24 9.36 16.50
C ILE A 198 9.00 10.46 15.45
N LYS A 199 7.73 10.85 15.26
CA LYS A 199 7.38 11.93 14.33
C LYS A 199 8.05 13.24 14.72
N LYS A 200 7.97 13.65 15.99
CA LYS A 200 8.54 14.90 16.49
C LYS A 200 10.05 14.97 16.24
N GLU A 201 10.78 13.90 16.55
CA GLU A 201 12.23 13.88 16.34
C GLU A 201 12.58 13.80 14.84
N ALA A 202 11.86 13.00 14.06
CA ALA A 202 12.06 12.95 12.61
C ALA A 202 11.77 14.29 11.93
N GLU A 203 10.72 15.01 12.31
CA GLU A 203 10.41 16.34 11.79
C GLU A 203 11.52 17.35 12.11
N LYS A 204 12.06 17.31 13.33
CA LYS A 204 13.19 18.15 13.75
C LYS A 204 14.44 17.88 12.91
N GLU A 205 14.82 16.61 12.75
CA GLU A 205 16.04 16.24 12.02
C GLU A 205 15.90 16.43 10.51
N LEU A 206 14.70 16.25 9.94
CA LEU A 206 14.47 16.33 8.50
C LEU A 206 14.11 17.74 8.01
N ALA A 207 13.80 18.68 8.91
CA ALA A 207 13.33 20.02 8.58
C ALA A 207 14.19 20.74 7.53
N GLU A 208 15.52 20.61 7.62
CA GLU A 208 16.46 21.26 6.70
C GLU A 208 16.37 20.73 5.26
N PHE A 209 15.95 19.47 5.07
CA PHE A 209 15.85 18.82 3.75
C PHE A 209 14.46 18.94 3.12
N TYR A 210 13.50 19.46 3.89
CA TYR A 210 12.12 19.73 3.51
C TYR A 210 11.67 21.12 3.99
N PRO A 211 12.36 22.19 3.57
CA PRO A 211 12.06 23.53 4.06
C PRO A 211 10.67 24.00 3.60
N LYS A 212 10.04 24.83 4.41
CA LYS A 212 8.87 25.61 3.99
C LYS A 212 9.30 26.70 3.00
N ASP A 213 8.38 27.13 2.16
CA ASP A 213 8.61 28.28 1.28
C ASP A 213 8.69 29.57 2.11
N PRO A 214 9.41 30.62 1.64
CA PRO A 214 9.51 31.90 2.32
C PRO A 214 8.15 32.54 2.69
N GLY A 215 7.09 32.26 1.93
CA GLY A 215 5.72 32.72 2.19
C GLY A 215 4.88 31.81 3.11
N GLY A 216 5.50 30.87 3.82
CA GLY A 216 4.82 29.94 4.73
C GLY A 216 4.11 28.77 4.06
N ALA A 217 4.11 28.70 2.72
CA ALA A 217 3.58 27.54 2.00
C ALA A 217 4.42 26.29 2.31
N THR A 218 3.77 25.15 2.46
CA THR A 218 4.41 23.88 2.81
C THR A 218 4.49 22.97 1.59
N PRO A 219 5.70 22.64 1.08
CA PRO A 219 5.87 21.61 0.06
C PRO A 219 5.40 20.24 0.56
N ILE A 220 4.49 19.61 -0.19
CA ILE A 220 3.93 18.28 0.14
C ILE A 220 4.26 17.21 -0.90
N ALA A 221 4.68 17.59 -2.11
CA ALA A 221 5.17 16.66 -3.11
C ALA A 221 6.11 17.36 -4.09
N TYR A 222 7.02 16.58 -4.66
CA TYR A 222 8.02 17.03 -5.62
C TYR A 222 7.90 16.17 -6.88
N LEU A 223 7.63 16.79 -8.01
CA LEU A 223 7.43 16.09 -9.28
C LEU A 223 8.74 16.09 -10.06
N TRP A 224 9.39 14.93 -10.15
CA TRP A 224 10.68 14.75 -10.79
C TRP A 224 10.54 14.05 -12.14
N ALA A 225 11.45 14.37 -13.06
CA ALA A 225 11.73 13.57 -14.24
C ALA A 225 13.17 13.06 -14.20
N ARG A 226 13.36 11.78 -14.55
CA ARG A 226 14.66 11.26 -14.97
C ARG A 226 15.04 11.94 -16.29
N THR A 227 16.33 12.09 -16.55
CA THR A 227 16.79 12.74 -17.79
C THR A 227 17.74 11.85 -18.58
N VAL A 228 17.71 12.03 -19.90
CA VAL A 228 18.66 11.45 -20.86
C VAL A 228 19.11 12.57 -21.78
N ASN A 229 20.29 12.46 -22.39
CA ASN A 229 20.81 13.44 -23.32
C ASN A 229 20.48 13.04 -24.76
N CYS A 230 20.08 14.02 -25.56
CA CYS A 230 19.86 13.85 -26.98
C CYS A 230 21.17 13.49 -27.68
N GLU A 231 21.16 12.38 -28.44
CA GLU A 231 22.34 11.88 -29.16
C GLU A 231 22.39 12.37 -30.61
N SER A 232 21.47 13.24 -31.02
CA SER A 232 21.52 13.83 -32.37
C SER A 232 22.73 14.76 -32.51
N PRO A 233 23.41 14.72 -33.68
CA PRO A 233 24.48 15.67 -33.99
C PRO A 233 24.03 17.10 -33.77
N ASN A 234 24.87 17.91 -33.11
CA ASN A 234 24.62 19.33 -32.83
C ASN A 234 23.41 19.63 -31.92
N CYS A 235 22.86 18.63 -31.22
CA CYS A 235 21.81 18.86 -30.23
C CYS A 235 22.33 18.70 -28.80
N GLY A 236 22.64 17.49 -28.34
CA GLY A 236 23.12 17.25 -26.95
C GLY A 236 22.15 17.64 -25.83
N ALA A 237 20.96 18.15 -26.15
CA ALA A 237 20.03 18.70 -25.17
C ALA A 237 19.55 17.65 -24.16
N GLU A 238 19.37 18.08 -22.92
CA GLU A 238 18.75 17.26 -21.88
C GLU A 238 17.26 17.03 -22.16
N ILE A 239 16.84 15.77 -22.18
CA ILE A 239 15.46 15.33 -22.40
C ILE A 239 14.89 14.84 -21.05
N PRO A 240 14.02 15.61 -20.38
CA PRO A 240 13.29 15.12 -19.21
C PRO A 240 12.26 14.09 -19.65
N LEU A 241 12.25 12.91 -19.04
CA LEU A 241 11.36 11.79 -19.38
C LEU A 241 10.00 11.95 -18.70
N MET A 242 9.04 12.52 -19.43
CA MET A 242 7.71 12.89 -18.95
C MET A 242 6.63 12.19 -19.79
N ARG A 243 5.80 11.34 -19.18
CA ARG A 243 4.65 10.74 -19.86
C ARG A 243 3.54 11.78 -20.12
N SER A 244 3.44 12.81 -19.27
CA SER A 244 2.42 13.83 -19.37
C SER A 244 2.92 15.15 -18.79
N PHE A 245 2.44 16.25 -19.37
CA PHE A 245 2.66 17.61 -18.88
C PHE A 245 1.55 18.08 -17.93
N TRP A 246 0.51 17.27 -17.71
CA TRP A 246 -0.53 17.57 -16.75
C TRP A 246 -0.03 17.52 -15.30
N LEU A 247 -0.36 18.56 -14.53
CA LEU A 247 -0.19 18.59 -13.07
C LEU A 247 -1.51 18.29 -12.35
N CYS A 248 -2.63 18.82 -12.85
CA CYS A 248 -3.98 18.58 -12.34
C CYS A 248 -5.00 18.63 -13.48
N LYS A 249 -5.85 17.60 -13.60
CA LYS A 249 -6.90 17.48 -14.63
C LYS A 249 -8.30 17.85 -14.14
N LYS A 250 -8.49 18.17 -12.86
CA LYS A 250 -9.82 18.50 -12.32
C LYS A 250 -10.34 19.76 -13.01
N ALA A 251 -11.57 19.72 -13.53
CA ALA A 251 -12.12 20.74 -14.42
C ALA A 251 -12.02 22.17 -13.88
N ASN A 252 -12.22 22.37 -12.58
CA ASN A 252 -12.17 23.67 -11.91
C ASN A 252 -10.77 24.09 -11.39
N ARG A 253 -9.74 23.28 -11.61
CA ARG A 253 -8.36 23.53 -11.12
C ARG A 253 -7.33 22.94 -12.07
N ARG A 254 -7.50 23.16 -13.37
CA ARG A 254 -6.59 22.60 -14.38
C ARG A 254 -5.23 23.26 -14.24
N ARG A 255 -4.18 22.45 -14.15
CA ARG A 255 -2.79 22.94 -14.09
C ARG A 255 -1.93 22.04 -14.97
N ALA A 256 -1.09 22.63 -15.81
CA ALA A 256 -0.18 21.91 -16.69
C ALA A 256 1.15 22.64 -16.80
N LEU A 257 2.15 21.93 -17.31
CA LEU A 257 3.41 22.47 -17.75
C LEU A 257 3.32 22.78 -19.25
N ARG A 258 3.90 23.89 -19.68
CA ARG A 258 4.32 24.11 -21.07
C ARG A 258 5.80 24.45 -21.08
N HIS A 259 6.42 24.49 -22.25
CA HIS A 259 7.86 24.63 -22.36
C HIS A 259 8.28 25.64 -23.42
N LYS A 260 9.45 26.24 -23.21
CA LYS A 260 10.16 27.09 -24.16
C LYS A 260 11.54 26.52 -24.43
N VAL A 261 11.90 26.41 -25.70
CA VAL A 261 13.25 26.01 -26.12
C VAL A 261 14.12 27.26 -26.17
N LEU A 262 15.24 27.24 -25.45
CA LEU A 262 16.25 28.28 -25.48
C LEU A 262 17.48 27.79 -26.25
N ARG A 263 17.95 28.63 -27.17
CA ARG A 263 19.15 28.41 -27.98
C ARG A 263 20.04 29.63 -27.81
N MET A 264 21.19 29.43 -27.18
CA MET A 264 22.23 30.45 -27.04
C MET A 264 23.46 29.99 -27.81
N GLU A 265 24.17 30.94 -28.41
CA GLU A 265 25.37 30.66 -29.19
C GLU A 265 26.47 30.08 -28.28
N GLY A 266 27.09 28.99 -28.72
CA GLY A 266 28.12 28.27 -27.94
C GLY A 266 27.59 27.31 -26.86
N ASP A 267 26.28 27.32 -26.57
CA ASP A 267 25.67 26.48 -25.53
C ASP A 267 24.80 25.35 -26.09
N LEU A 268 24.62 24.29 -25.30
CA LEU A 268 23.64 23.25 -25.60
C LEU A 268 22.20 23.83 -25.52
N PRO A 269 21.30 23.46 -26.44
CA PRO A 269 19.90 23.87 -26.39
C PRO A 269 19.26 23.35 -25.10
N ARG A 270 18.50 24.20 -24.42
CA ARG A 270 17.86 23.85 -23.14
C ARG A 270 16.37 24.15 -23.16
N VAL A 271 15.65 23.45 -22.30
CA VAL A 271 14.20 23.60 -22.14
C VAL A 271 13.92 24.29 -20.82
N GLU A 272 13.13 25.35 -20.85
CA GLU A 272 12.52 25.94 -19.66
C GLU A 272 11.04 25.60 -19.58
N PHE A 273 10.55 25.40 -18.36
CA PHE A 273 9.15 25.06 -18.11
C PHE A 273 8.45 26.21 -17.44
N GLU A 274 7.16 26.34 -17.72
CA GLU A 274 6.26 27.21 -16.99
C GLU A 274 4.97 26.48 -16.66
N ILE A 275 4.35 26.89 -15.55
CA ILE A 275 3.05 26.37 -15.11
C ILE A 275 1.98 27.32 -15.63
N PHE A 276 0.95 26.75 -16.25
CA PHE A 276 -0.20 27.50 -16.73
C PHE A 276 -1.52 26.75 -16.45
N GLU A 277 -2.62 27.47 -16.64
CA GLU A 277 -3.98 26.94 -16.57
C GLU A 277 -4.52 26.75 -18.00
N PRO A 278 -4.60 25.50 -18.50
CA PRO A 278 -5.07 25.25 -19.86
C PRO A 278 -6.59 25.34 -19.96
N GLU A 279 -7.08 25.99 -21.02
CA GLU A 279 -8.51 26.08 -21.31
C GLU A 279 -9.02 24.79 -21.97
N SER A 280 -8.15 24.11 -22.73
CA SER A 280 -8.46 22.88 -23.44
C SER A 280 -7.31 21.85 -23.38
N GLU A 281 -7.61 20.57 -23.63
CA GLU A 281 -6.55 19.54 -23.71
C GLU A 281 -5.60 19.74 -24.90
N LYS A 282 -6.02 20.50 -25.92
CA LYS A 282 -5.24 20.76 -27.14
C LYS A 282 -4.02 21.64 -26.90
N GLU A 283 -4.04 22.47 -25.86
CA GLU A 283 -2.91 23.34 -25.48
C GLU A 283 -1.75 22.59 -24.84
N ILE A 284 -1.93 21.30 -24.53
CA ILE A 284 -1.01 20.58 -23.66
C ILE A 284 -0.06 19.76 -24.51
N PRO A 285 1.26 19.98 -24.37
CA PRO A 285 2.24 19.23 -25.13
C PRO A 285 2.12 17.71 -24.88
N GLY A 286 2.41 16.93 -25.91
CA GLY A 286 2.62 15.51 -25.78
C GLY A 286 3.77 15.18 -24.81
N GLY A 287 3.70 14.03 -24.17
CA GLY A 287 4.80 13.55 -23.32
C GLY A 287 6.09 13.35 -24.13
N THR A 288 7.24 13.54 -23.48
CA THR A 288 8.57 13.29 -24.06
C THR A 288 8.96 11.82 -24.02
N VAL A 289 8.22 10.95 -23.33
CA VAL A 289 8.51 9.51 -23.29
C VAL A 289 7.27 8.64 -23.48
N SER A 290 7.37 7.66 -24.37
CA SER A 290 6.35 6.61 -24.57
C SER A 290 7.02 5.30 -24.95
N ARG A 291 6.65 4.20 -24.27
CA ARG A 291 7.23 2.86 -24.48
C ARG A 291 8.78 2.86 -24.49
N ALA A 292 9.37 3.62 -23.57
CA ALA A 292 10.82 3.86 -23.44
C ALA A 292 11.51 4.55 -24.63
N ARG A 293 10.75 5.10 -25.60
CA ARG A 293 11.28 6.02 -26.62
C ARG A 293 11.22 7.45 -26.08
N ALA A 294 12.30 8.21 -26.18
CA ALA A 294 12.37 9.57 -25.68
C ALA A 294 12.47 10.58 -26.83
N THR A 295 11.57 11.56 -26.89
CA THR A 295 11.54 12.61 -27.91
C THR A 295 12.15 13.89 -27.37
N CYS A 296 13.16 14.41 -28.05
CA CYS A 296 13.83 15.66 -27.70
C CYS A 296 12.93 16.86 -28.00
N LEU A 297 12.63 17.67 -26.98
CA LEU A 297 11.85 18.90 -27.14
C LEU A 297 12.57 19.98 -27.95
N CYS A 298 13.89 19.91 -28.07
CA CYS A 298 14.69 20.92 -28.77
C CYS A 298 14.76 20.68 -30.29
N CYS A 299 14.96 19.43 -30.72
CA CYS A 299 15.17 19.09 -32.15
C CYS A 299 14.18 18.07 -32.71
N GLY A 300 13.28 17.50 -31.89
CA GLY A 300 12.30 16.50 -32.33
C GLY A 300 12.84 15.08 -32.52
N ALA A 301 14.16 14.88 -32.42
CA ALA A 301 14.76 13.57 -32.57
C ALA A 301 14.28 12.59 -31.48
N VAL A 302 14.20 11.30 -31.84
CA VAL A 302 13.69 10.25 -30.97
C VAL A 302 14.79 9.25 -30.64
N LEU A 303 15.14 9.16 -29.35
CA LEU A 303 16.02 8.12 -28.83
C LEU A 303 15.27 6.78 -28.76
N SER A 304 15.97 5.72 -29.16
CA SER A 304 15.46 4.36 -29.06
C SER A 304 15.41 3.88 -27.59
N PRO A 305 14.60 2.85 -27.28
CA PRO A 305 14.57 2.25 -25.96
C PRO A 305 15.93 1.77 -25.45
N GLU A 306 16.79 1.29 -26.34
CA GLU A 306 18.12 0.78 -26.02
C GLU A 306 19.03 1.92 -25.56
N ARG A 307 18.99 3.07 -26.24
CA ARG A 307 19.77 4.25 -25.87
C ARG A 307 19.28 4.87 -24.56
N VAL A 308 17.96 4.98 -24.37
CA VAL A 308 17.37 5.44 -23.11
C VAL A 308 17.79 4.53 -21.95
N ARG A 309 17.74 3.21 -22.12
CA ARG A 309 18.17 2.24 -21.09
C ARG A 309 19.65 2.32 -20.81
N ALA A 310 20.51 2.45 -21.83
CA ALA A 310 21.96 2.58 -21.66
C ALA A 310 22.30 3.78 -20.77
N GLN A 311 21.78 4.96 -21.12
CA GLN A 311 22.02 6.18 -20.34
C GLN A 311 21.46 6.10 -18.92
N LEU A 312 20.24 5.58 -18.73
CA LEU A 312 19.69 5.41 -17.38
C LEU A 312 20.47 4.36 -16.58
N SER A 313 21.02 3.33 -17.22
CA SER A 313 21.84 2.33 -16.57
C SER A 313 23.14 2.91 -16.03
N GLU A 314 23.82 3.76 -16.80
CA GLU A 314 25.00 4.51 -16.34
C GLU A 314 24.68 5.41 -15.15
N GLN A 315 23.45 5.91 -15.08
CA GLN A 315 22.95 6.74 -13.98
C GLN A 315 22.32 5.93 -12.84
N ARG A 316 22.45 4.59 -12.80
CA ARG A 316 21.81 3.70 -11.80
C ARG A 316 20.31 3.96 -11.65
N GLY A 317 19.62 4.13 -12.77
CA GLY A 317 18.21 4.44 -12.86
C GLY A 317 17.91 5.93 -12.94
N GLY A 318 18.87 6.84 -12.77
CA GLY A 318 18.70 8.28 -13.01
C GLY A 318 17.81 9.01 -12.01
N ALA A 319 17.68 8.47 -10.78
CA ALA A 319 16.85 9.06 -9.73
C ALA A 319 17.55 10.22 -8.98
N ASP A 320 18.89 10.27 -9.02
CA ASP A 320 19.67 11.28 -8.32
C ASP A 320 19.97 12.49 -9.20
N THR A 321 19.99 13.67 -8.57
CA THR A 321 20.45 14.91 -9.21
C THR A 321 21.98 15.00 -9.10
N VAL A 322 22.62 15.48 -10.16
CA VAL A 322 24.06 15.73 -10.20
C VAL A 322 24.31 17.23 -9.98
N PHE A 323 25.18 17.57 -9.04
CA PHE A 323 25.51 18.94 -8.66
C PHE A 323 26.98 19.25 -8.90
N ASP A 324 27.29 20.53 -9.10
CA ASP A 324 28.66 21.05 -8.99
C ASP A 324 29.06 21.26 -7.51
N GLY A 325 30.28 21.77 -7.28
CA GLY A 325 30.80 22.05 -5.94
C GLY A 325 30.01 23.08 -5.13
N ASN A 326 29.14 23.87 -5.78
CA ASN A 326 28.31 24.91 -5.18
C ASN A 326 26.85 24.46 -4.98
N GLY A 327 26.52 23.21 -5.29
CA GLY A 327 25.16 22.69 -5.19
C GLY A 327 24.24 23.18 -6.32
N LYS A 328 24.79 23.70 -7.42
CA LYS A 328 24.01 23.98 -8.63
C LYS A 328 23.88 22.70 -9.44
N ARG A 329 22.65 22.40 -9.86
CA ARG A 329 22.38 21.22 -10.69
C ARG A 329 23.09 21.34 -12.05
N ILE A 330 23.83 20.31 -12.43
CA ILE A 330 24.50 20.16 -13.73
C ILE A 330 24.01 18.95 -14.53
N GLY A 331 23.17 18.07 -13.95
CA GLY A 331 22.58 16.93 -14.63
C GLY A 331 21.74 16.02 -13.73
N GLY A 332 21.46 14.80 -14.20
CA GLY A 332 20.67 13.80 -13.48
C GLY A 332 19.20 14.18 -13.36
N ALA A 333 18.50 13.69 -12.34
CA ALA A 333 17.07 13.97 -12.16
C ALA A 333 16.77 15.48 -12.12
N ARG A 334 15.69 15.87 -12.81
CA ARG A 334 15.20 17.26 -12.92
C ARG A 334 13.91 17.41 -12.15
N LEU A 335 13.86 18.37 -11.23
CA LEU A 335 12.63 18.78 -10.57
C LEU A 335 11.81 19.61 -11.57
N LEU A 336 10.54 19.28 -11.74
CA LEU A 336 9.63 19.92 -12.71
C LEU A 336 8.66 20.88 -12.01
N ALA A 337 8.12 20.47 -10.88
CA ALA A 337 7.18 21.26 -10.09
C ALA A 337 7.20 20.83 -8.63
N VAL A 338 6.88 21.77 -7.75
CA VAL A 338 6.65 21.52 -6.33
C VAL A 338 5.18 21.75 -6.04
N VAL A 339 4.57 20.77 -5.38
CA VAL A 339 3.18 20.83 -4.92
C VAL A 339 3.17 21.37 -3.51
N THR A 340 2.42 22.42 -3.27
CA THR A 340 2.39 23.11 -1.97
C THR A 340 0.98 23.20 -1.40
N LEU A 341 0.89 23.25 -0.07
CA LEU A 341 -0.29 23.71 0.66
C LEU A 341 -0.02 25.13 1.14
N ARG A 342 -0.98 26.02 0.96
CA ARG A 342 -0.89 27.41 1.41
C ARG A 342 -1.79 27.60 2.63
N PRO A 343 -1.32 28.26 3.70
CA PRO A 343 -2.17 28.58 4.84
C PRO A 343 -3.41 29.35 4.41
N GLY A 344 -4.60 28.92 4.88
CA GLY A 344 -5.87 29.60 4.57
C GLY A 344 -6.47 29.30 3.19
N GLU A 345 -5.77 28.58 2.29
CA GLU A 345 -6.30 28.21 0.98
C GLU A 345 -6.67 26.72 0.92
N THR A 346 -7.78 26.41 0.23
CA THR A 346 -8.20 25.02 0.04
C THR A 346 -7.58 24.41 -1.22
N GLY A 347 -6.89 23.29 -1.06
CA GLY A 347 -6.40 22.49 -2.17
C GLY A 347 -4.89 22.49 -2.32
N ARG A 348 -4.44 21.97 -3.47
CA ARG A 348 -3.02 21.84 -3.80
C ARG A 348 -2.65 22.90 -4.82
N HIS A 349 -1.55 23.59 -4.58
CA HIS A 349 -0.97 24.57 -5.47
C HIS A 349 0.30 24.01 -6.10
N TYR A 350 0.72 24.61 -7.22
CA TYR A 350 1.90 24.17 -7.95
C TYR A 350 2.78 25.39 -8.22
N ARG A 351 4.08 25.24 -8.00
CA ARG A 351 5.08 26.25 -8.37
C ARG A 351 6.24 25.59 -9.09
N LEU A 352 6.98 26.39 -9.84
CA LEU A 352 8.25 25.96 -10.38
C LEU A 352 9.28 25.76 -9.26
N PRO A 353 10.27 24.90 -9.47
CA PRO A 353 11.38 24.73 -8.55
C PRO A 353 12.25 25.97 -8.47
N THR A 354 12.84 26.18 -7.31
CA THR A 354 13.78 27.27 -7.02
C THR A 354 15.14 26.70 -6.64
N SER A 355 16.14 27.57 -6.51
CA SER A 355 17.47 27.15 -6.05
C SER A 355 17.42 26.53 -4.66
N SER A 356 16.54 26.98 -3.75
CA SER A 356 16.43 26.41 -2.41
C SER A 356 15.94 24.96 -2.41
N ASP A 357 15.05 24.59 -3.33
CA ASP A 357 14.60 23.20 -3.49
C ASP A 357 15.77 22.27 -3.84
N TYR A 358 16.65 22.71 -4.74
CA TYR A 358 17.84 21.96 -5.12
C TYR A 358 18.90 21.93 -4.02
N GLN A 359 19.10 23.04 -3.30
CA GLN A 359 20.00 23.10 -2.16
C GLN A 359 19.60 22.13 -1.05
N ALA A 360 18.29 21.97 -0.79
CA ALA A 360 17.81 20.96 0.16
C ALA A 360 18.15 19.52 -0.27
N VAL A 361 18.09 19.21 -1.57
CA VAL A 361 18.51 17.90 -2.11
C VAL A 361 20.02 17.71 -2.01
N TRP A 362 20.81 18.74 -2.32
CA TRP A 362 22.27 18.68 -2.23
C TRP A 362 22.75 18.46 -0.79
N LYS A 363 22.16 19.19 0.18
CA LYS A 363 22.40 18.96 1.61
C LYS A 363 22.03 17.55 2.03
N ALA A 364 20.92 17.01 1.54
CA ALA A 364 20.52 15.63 1.82
C ALA A 364 21.53 14.60 1.27
N GLN A 365 22.14 14.85 0.10
CA GLN A 365 23.19 13.99 -0.45
C GLN A 365 24.43 13.97 0.43
N LYS A 366 24.88 15.15 0.88
CA LYS A 366 26.00 15.26 1.83
C LYS A 366 25.70 14.54 3.14
N ARG A 367 24.51 14.77 3.71
CA ARG A 367 24.11 14.15 4.97
C ARG A 367 24.05 12.62 4.87
N LEU A 368 23.50 12.09 3.78
CA LEU A 368 23.44 10.65 3.57
C LEU A 368 24.84 10.05 3.41
N GLN A 369 25.74 10.74 2.70
CA GLN A 369 27.13 10.31 2.55
C GLN A 369 27.85 10.29 3.91
N GLU A 370 27.68 11.30 4.75
CA GLU A 370 28.23 11.33 6.11
C GLU A 370 27.78 10.13 6.96
N ILE A 371 26.49 9.75 6.86
CA ILE A 371 25.92 8.60 7.56
C ILE A 371 26.57 7.30 7.08
N LEU A 372 26.72 7.13 5.76
CA LEU A 372 27.37 5.95 5.18
C LEU A 372 28.85 5.89 5.54
N ASP A 373 29.55 7.02 5.49
CA ASP A 373 30.97 7.09 5.86
C ASP A 373 31.19 6.79 7.33
N ALA A 374 30.30 7.26 8.22
CA ALA A 374 30.31 6.91 9.64
C ALA A 374 30.13 5.40 9.84
N TRP A 375 29.12 4.81 9.19
CA TRP A 375 28.87 3.37 9.25
C TRP A 375 30.08 2.55 8.77
N VAL A 376 30.75 2.99 7.70
CA VAL A 376 31.99 2.35 7.22
C VAL A 376 33.12 2.49 8.25
N ARG A 377 33.33 3.69 8.82
CA ARG A 377 34.35 3.93 9.85
C ARG A 377 34.13 3.10 11.11
N GLU A 378 32.88 2.87 11.48
CA GLU A 378 32.48 2.05 12.64
C GLU A 378 32.58 0.53 12.37
N GLY A 379 33.08 0.13 11.20
CA GLY A 379 33.33 -1.26 10.85
C GLY A 379 32.12 -1.98 10.26
N ARG A 380 31.14 -1.24 9.69
CA ARG A 380 29.94 -1.79 9.04
C ARG A 380 29.11 -2.68 9.97
N LYS A 381 28.98 -2.29 11.24
CA LYS A 381 28.17 -3.02 12.21
C LYS A 381 26.67 -2.87 11.90
N GLY A 382 25.92 -3.96 12.04
CA GLY A 382 24.47 -3.98 11.78
C GLY A 382 24.12 -3.87 10.29
N LEU A 383 22.84 -3.57 10.01
CA LEU A 383 22.35 -3.36 8.65
C LEU A 383 22.89 -2.04 8.06
N CYS A 384 23.12 -2.02 6.75
CA CYS A 384 23.50 -0.78 6.06
C CYS A 384 22.38 0.26 6.18
N PRO A 385 22.68 1.55 6.50
CA PRO A 385 21.68 2.61 6.57
C PRO A 385 20.90 2.83 5.27
N VAL A 386 21.48 2.40 4.13
CA VAL A 386 20.83 2.34 2.83
C VAL A 386 20.85 0.90 2.36
N PRO A 387 19.69 0.24 2.13
CA PRO A 387 19.64 -1.15 1.70
C PRO A 387 20.55 -1.43 0.51
N ASP A 388 21.59 -2.23 0.72
CA ASP A 388 22.63 -2.53 -0.26
C ASP A 388 22.55 -3.95 -0.80
N GLU A 389 21.53 -4.69 -0.38
CA GLU A 389 21.20 -6.03 -0.85
C GLU A 389 20.77 -6.00 -2.32
N PRO A 390 21.13 -7.04 -3.09
CA PRO A 390 20.77 -7.12 -4.50
C PRO A 390 19.26 -7.24 -4.67
N LEU A 391 18.76 -6.64 -5.76
CA LEU A 391 17.41 -6.89 -6.23
C LEU A 391 17.28 -8.34 -6.72
N PRO A 392 16.04 -8.87 -6.84
CA PRO A 392 15.80 -10.16 -7.46
C PRO A 392 16.47 -10.28 -8.85
N PRO A 393 16.87 -11.50 -9.27
CA PRO A 393 17.55 -11.71 -10.53
C PRO A 393 16.84 -11.08 -11.73
N ILE A 394 17.63 -10.69 -12.73
CA ILE A 394 17.12 -10.16 -14.01
C ILE A 394 16.18 -11.20 -14.63
N GLY A 395 14.98 -10.77 -15.00
CA GLY A 395 13.96 -11.65 -15.58
C GLY A 395 12.86 -12.05 -14.60
N THR A 396 13.00 -11.73 -13.30
CA THR A 396 11.93 -11.88 -12.31
C THR A 396 10.64 -11.24 -12.82
N LEU A 397 9.57 -12.02 -12.87
CA LEU A 397 8.26 -11.55 -13.36
C LEU A 397 7.79 -10.38 -12.47
N GLY A 398 7.32 -9.30 -13.09
CA GLY A 398 6.82 -8.13 -12.35
C GLY A 398 7.89 -7.18 -11.79
N PHE A 399 9.18 -7.53 -11.86
CA PHE A 399 10.26 -6.71 -11.32
C PHE A 399 11.42 -6.55 -12.32
N ARG A 400 11.31 -5.52 -13.19
CA ARG A 400 12.18 -5.32 -14.38
C ARG A 400 12.96 -4.00 -14.39
N VAL A 401 13.18 -3.42 -13.22
CA VAL A 401 13.90 -2.15 -13.02
C VAL A 401 15.41 -2.25 -13.31
N GLN A 402 15.97 -3.46 -13.23
CA GLN A 402 17.38 -3.78 -13.49
C GLN A 402 17.82 -3.42 -14.91
N ARG A 403 16.88 -3.37 -15.87
CA ARG A 403 17.14 -2.90 -17.24
C ARG A 403 17.55 -1.43 -17.34
N TYR A 404 17.44 -0.69 -16.24
CA TYR A 404 17.84 0.70 -16.11
C TYR A 404 18.97 0.87 -15.09
N GLY A 405 19.71 -0.18 -14.76
CA GLY A 405 20.88 -0.13 -13.86
C GLY A 405 20.57 -0.02 -12.37
N MET A 406 19.31 -0.17 -11.94
CA MET A 406 18.95 -0.34 -10.53
C MET A 406 19.20 -1.81 -10.14
N LEU A 407 20.21 -2.08 -9.33
CA LEU A 407 20.66 -3.43 -9.00
C LEU A 407 20.54 -3.76 -7.51
N LYS A 408 20.37 -2.74 -6.66
CA LYS A 408 20.17 -2.86 -5.21
C LYS A 408 18.86 -2.21 -4.77
N TRP A 409 18.34 -2.61 -3.61
CA TRP A 409 17.12 -2.01 -3.04
C TRP A 409 17.25 -0.50 -2.84
N GLY A 410 18.42 -0.03 -2.43
CA GLY A 410 18.72 1.39 -2.31
C GLY A 410 18.61 2.19 -3.62
N ASP A 411 18.73 1.57 -4.79
CA ASP A 411 18.67 2.29 -6.07
C ASP A 411 17.23 2.74 -6.43
N LEU A 412 16.21 2.18 -5.75
CA LEU A 412 14.80 2.48 -6.02
C LEU A 412 14.31 3.80 -5.41
N PHE A 413 15.12 4.40 -4.54
CA PHE A 413 14.77 5.57 -3.75
C PHE A 413 15.60 6.77 -4.16
N THR A 414 15.02 7.96 -4.08
CA THR A 414 15.78 9.21 -4.15
C THR A 414 16.62 9.38 -2.89
N THR A 415 17.70 10.16 -2.97
CA THR A 415 18.52 10.51 -1.80
C THR A 415 17.69 10.98 -0.59
N ARG A 416 16.71 11.88 -0.79
CA ARG A 416 15.89 12.39 0.32
C ARG A 416 15.00 11.32 0.94
N GLN A 417 14.49 10.37 0.14
CA GLN A 417 13.75 9.21 0.66
C GLN A 417 14.65 8.30 1.49
N LYS A 418 15.88 8.02 1.03
CA LYS A 418 16.86 7.22 1.79
C LYS A 418 17.16 7.87 3.14
N LEU A 419 17.44 9.17 3.15
CA LEU A 419 17.70 9.92 4.37
C LEU A 419 16.51 9.90 5.33
N SER A 420 15.29 10.09 4.81
CA SER A 420 14.07 10.01 5.61
C SER A 420 13.86 8.64 6.24
N LEU A 421 14.02 7.57 5.45
CA LEU A 421 13.87 6.19 5.93
C LEU A 421 14.92 5.83 6.97
N ALA A 422 16.19 6.19 6.74
CA ALA A 422 17.27 5.98 7.72
C ALA A 422 17.02 6.75 9.02
N THR A 423 16.52 7.99 8.92
CA THR A 423 16.18 8.81 10.09
C THR A 423 15.05 8.19 10.90
N ILE A 424 13.94 7.81 10.24
CA ILE A 424 12.80 7.15 10.90
C ILE A 424 13.23 5.84 11.56
N GLY A 425 14.01 5.02 10.86
CA GLY A 425 14.52 3.75 11.40
C GLY A 425 15.37 3.95 12.66
N ARG A 426 16.23 4.98 12.66
CA ARG A 426 17.03 5.32 13.85
C ARG A 426 16.17 5.87 14.99
N CYS A 427 15.20 6.74 14.72
CA CYS A 427 14.29 7.25 15.74
C CYS A 427 13.51 6.08 16.39
N ALA A 428 12.98 5.16 15.58
CA ALA A 428 12.30 3.97 16.09
C ALA A 428 13.21 3.06 16.91
N HIS A 429 14.50 2.95 16.57
CA HIS A 429 15.44 2.14 17.35
C HIS A 429 15.81 2.78 18.70
N ARG A 430 15.87 4.12 18.78
CA ARG A 430 16.18 4.82 20.04
C ARG A 430 15.12 4.58 21.11
N GLU A 431 13.84 4.66 20.73
CA GLU A 431 12.73 4.40 21.67
C GLU A 431 12.74 2.96 22.19
N ASN A 432 13.10 1.98 21.36
CA ASN A 432 13.25 0.59 21.81
C ASN A 432 14.41 0.37 22.80
N VAL A 433 15.42 1.26 22.81
CA VAL A 433 16.57 1.16 23.73
C VAL A 433 16.29 1.90 25.04
N SER A 434 15.42 2.92 25.07
CA SER A 434 14.98 3.54 26.32
C SER A 434 14.06 2.65 27.15
N ASP A 435 13.31 1.76 26.52
CA ASP A 435 12.38 0.84 27.20
C ASP A 435 12.97 -0.53 27.56
N SER A 436 14.23 -0.80 27.21
CA SER A 436 14.94 -2.04 27.63
C SER A 436 15.61 -1.92 29.01
N ILE A 437 15.20 -0.93 29.80
CA ILE A 437 15.41 -0.86 31.25
C ILE A 437 14.05 -0.94 31.97
N VAL A 438 13.30 -2.03 31.75
CA VAL A 438 12.28 -2.55 32.69
C VAL A 438 12.28 -4.08 32.63
#